data_AF-A0A7C1P702-F1
#
_entry.id   AF-A0A7C1P702-F1
#
_cell.length_a   1.000
_cell.length_b   1.000
_cell.length_c   1.000
_cell.angle_alpha   90.00
_cell.angle_beta   90.00
_cell.angle_gamma   90.00
#
_symmetry.space_group_name_H-M   'P 1'
#
loop_
_entity.id
_entity.type
_entity.pdbx_description
1 polymer ?
#
loop_
_entity_poly.entity_id
_entity_poly.type
_entity_poly.pdbx_seq_one_letter_code
_entity_poly.pdbx_strand_id
1 'polypeptide(L)'
;MSAVSRKYLQPLLWLLDIMGHDRIVISVILLVAFAVSLLARLTPMRWGVYLNEFDPYYEYYLAEKVLENGQGNVLAGIAWWYHWWFEDPKPRDTLFWAPNGRDLRGSSQPGAAFFTVIAYALLRALGLEVDLYYVHAVSVPVGASLAVFA
;
A
#
# COMPACT_ATOMS: atom_id res chain seq x y z
N MET A 1 52.15 18.29 0.87
CA MET A 1 51.04 18.72 -0.01
C MET A 1 50.87 20.22 0.11
N SER A 2 50.90 20.97 -0.99
CA SER A 2 50.79 22.44 -0.97
C SER A 2 49.42 22.85 -0.41
N ALA A 3 49.36 23.96 0.33
CA ALA A 3 48.14 24.52 0.90
C ALA A 3 47.04 24.76 -0.17
N VAL A 4 47.47 24.98 -1.42
CA VAL A 4 46.60 25.13 -2.60
C VAL A 4 45.82 23.85 -2.90
N SER A 5 46.44 22.66 -2.83
CA SER A 5 45.74 21.38 -3.09
C SER A 5 44.66 21.06 -2.04
N ARG A 6 44.88 21.48 -0.78
CA ARG A 6 43.95 21.20 0.32
C ARG A 6 42.64 21.98 0.19
N LYS A 7 42.68 23.21 -0.34
CA LYS A 7 41.50 24.05 -0.58
C LYS A 7 40.56 23.47 -1.64
N TYR A 8 41.12 22.85 -2.68
CA TYR A 8 40.33 22.21 -3.75
C TYR A 8 39.83 20.82 -3.35
N LEU A 9 40.53 20.12 -2.45
CA LEU A 9 40.12 18.81 -1.94
C LEU A 9 39.17 18.90 -0.73
N GLN A 10 39.14 20.01 -0.01
CA GLN A 10 38.25 20.25 1.12
C GLN A 10 36.76 19.98 0.86
N PRO A 11 36.13 20.46 -0.24
CA PRO A 11 34.72 20.17 -0.52
C PRO A 11 34.50 18.67 -0.76
N LEU A 12 35.44 17.98 -1.40
CA LEU A 12 35.37 16.54 -1.61
C LEU A 12 35.52 15.76 -0.30
N LEU A 13 36.48 16.15 0.56
CA LEU A 13 36.68 15.51 1.87
C LEU A 13 35.48 15.74 2.79
N TRP A 14 34.91 16.95 2.77
CA TRP A 14 33.68 17.26 3.52
C TRP A 14 32.48 16.44 3.04
N LEU A 15 32.34 16.27 1.72
CA LEU A 15 31.32 15.40 1.15
C LEU A 15 31.54 13.94 1.59
N LEU A 16 32.78 13.44 1.53
CA LEU A 16 33.12 12.08 1.95
C LEU A 16 32.88 11.85 3.44
N ASP A 17 33.18 12.82 4.31
CA ASP A 17 32.89 12.73 5.75
C ASP A 17 31.39 12.68 6.04
N ILE A 18 30.58 13.45 5.29
CA ILE A 18 29.12 13.39 5.39
C ILE A 18 28.62 12.04 4.87
N MET A 19 29.06 11.62 3.69
CA MET A 19 28.62 10.36 3.08
C MET A 19 29.10 9.13 3.84
N GLY A 20 30.22 9.23 4.56
CA GLY A 20 30.79 8.18 5.39
C GLY A 20 30.11 8.04 6.76
N HIS A 21 29.17 8.92 7.12
CA HIS A 21 28.47 8.83 8.38
C HIS A 21 27.56 7.59 8.40
N ASP A 22 27.70 6.71 9.39
CA ASP A 22 27.01 5.41 9.45
C ASP A 22 25.51 5.51 9.17
N ARG A 23 24.84 6.54 9.72
CA ARG A 23 23.40 6.77 9.51
C ARG A 23 23.03 7.02 8.05
N ILE A 24 23.87 7.77 7.33
CA ILE A 24 23.66 8.07 5.92
C ILE A 24 23.89 6.81 5.10
N VAL A 25 24.96 6.07 5.39
CA VAL A 25 25.26 4.79 4.73
C VAL A 25 24.10 3.81 4.92
N ILE A 26 23.64 3.60 6.15
CA ILE A 26 22.50 2.72 6.47
C ILE A 26 21.24 3.19 5.75
N SER A 27 20.93 4.48 5.78
CA SER A 27 19.73 5.03 5.12
C SER A 27 19.77 4.79 3.61
N VAL A 28 20.92 5.00 2.97
CA VAL A 28 21.10 4.74 1.54
C VAL A 28 20.94 3.26 1.23
N ILE A 29 21.53 2.37 2.03
CA ILE A 29 21.39 0.91 1.85
C ILE A 29 19.92 0.49 1.94
N LEU A 30 19.19 0.96 2.95
CA LEU A 30 17.78 0.63 3.12
C LEU A 30 16.90 1.19 1.99
N LEU A 31 17.16 2.42 1.54
CA LEU A 31 16.46 3.02 0.40
C LEU A 31 16.72 2.26 -0.91
N VAL A 32 17.97 1.84 -1.15
CA VAL A 32 18.32 1.02 -2.31
C VAL A 32 17.65 -0.35 -2.21
N ALA A 33 17.70 -1.00 -1.04
CA ALA A 33 17.04 -2.28 -0.82
C ALA A 33 15.51 -2.19 -1.03
N PHE A 34 14.88 -1.14 -0.52
CA PHE A 34 13.47 -0.85 -0.76
C PHE A 34 13.18 -0.67 -2.26
N ALA A 35 13.98 0.14 -2.97
CA ALA A 35 13.80 0.39 -4.39
C ALA A 35 13.95 -0.89 -5.23
N VAL A 36 14.98 -1.70 -4.96
CA VAL A 36 15.18 -2.99 -5.64
C VAL A 36 14.03 -3.94 -5.35
N SER A 37 13.62 -4.05 -4.09
CA SER A 37 12.48 -4.87 -3.65
C SER A 37 11.18 -4.49 -4.36
N LEU A 38 10.90 -3.19 -4.48
CA LEU A 38 9.71 -2.66 -5.12
C LEU A 38 9.74 -2.90 -6.64
N LEU A 39 10.83 -2.53 -7.32
CA LEU A 39 10.95 -2.68 -8.76
C LEU A 39 10.89 -4.15 -9.19
N ALA A 40 11.48 -5.06 -8.41
CA ALA A 40 11.37 -6.50 -8.66
C ALA A 40 9.90 -6.98 -8.62
N ARG A 41 9.11 -6.48 -7.66
CA ARG A 41 7.68 -6.84 -7.52
C ARG A 41 6.76 -6.16 -8.51
N LEU A 42 7.13 -4.98 -9.01
CA LEU A 42 6.38 -4.26 -10.05
C LEU A 42 6.73 -4.73 -11.47
N THR A 43 7.74 -5.60 -11.64
CA THR A 43 8.13 -6.16 -12.94
C THR A 43 6.96 -6.76 -13.74
N PRO A 44 5.98 -7.44 -13.12
CA PRO A 44 4.80 -7.95 -13.83
C PRO A 44 3.90 -6.88 -14.47
N MET A 45 3.98 -5.61 -14.04
CA MET A 45 3.21 -4.53 -14.66
C MET A 45 3.56 -4.30 -16.13
N ARG A 46 4.69 -4.84 -16.61
CA ARG A 46 5.07 -4.78 -18.04
C ARG A 46 4.05 -5.43 -18.97
N TRP A 47 3.22 -6.34 -18.45
CA TRP A 47 2.15 -6.99 -19.20
C TRP A 47 0.79 -6.33 -19.00
N GLY A 48 0.72 -5.26 -18.21
CA GLY A 48 -0.51 -4.61 -17.76
C GLY A 48 -0.66 -4.70 -16.24
N VAL A 49 -1.47 -3.80 -15.68
CA VAL A 49 -1.78 -3.80 -14.24
C VAL A 49 -2.99 -4.70 -14.04
N TYR A 50 -2.74 -5.91 -13.56
CA TYR A 50 -3.78 -6.88 -13.27
C TYR A 50 -3.58 -7.45 -11.86
N LEU A 51 -4.69 -7.72 -11.20
CA LEU A 51 -4.72 -8.61 -10.04
C LEU A 51 -4.41 -10.01 -10.54
N ASN A 52 -3.28 -10.55 -10.09
CA ASN A 52 -2.88 -11.91 -10.40
C ASN A 52 -3.60 -12.87 -9.46
N GLU A 53 -3.89 -14.07 -9.93
CA GLU A 53 -4.59 -15.12 -9.19
C GLU A 53 -6.04 -14.73 -8.81
N PHE A 54 -6.70 -15.55 -7.98
CA PHE A 54 -8.12 -15.39 -7.67
C PHE A 54 -8.36 -14.64 -6.35
N ASP A 55 -7.48 -14.82 -5.36
CA ASP A 55 -7.69 -14.28 -4.01
C ASP A 55 -7.70 -12.74 -3.96
N PRO A 56 -6.82 -12.00 -4.67
CA PRO A 56 -6.83 -10.54 -4.61
C PRO A 56 -8.10 -9.90 -5.16
N TYR A 57 -8.83 -10.59 -6.04
CA TYR A 57 -10.14 -10.09 -6.50
C TYR A 57 -11.16 -10.05 -5.37
N TYR A 58 -11.11 -11.00 -4.43
CA TYR A 58 -11.96 -10.96 -3.26
C TYR A 58 -11.60 -9.79 -2.34
N GLU A 59 -10.31 -9.54 -2.11
CA GLU A 59 -9.86 -8.41 -1.28
C GLU A 59 -10.22 -7.05 -1.91
N TYR A 60 -10.09 -6.93 -3.24
CA TYR A 60 -10.55 -5.77 -4.00
C TYR A 60 -12.06 -5.57 -3.86
N TYR A 61 -12.85 -6.63 -3.99
CA TYR A 61 -14.30 -6.58 -3.80
C TYR A 61 -14.69 -6.08 -2.40
N LEU A 62 -13.97 -6.52 -1.37
CA LEU A 62 -14.18 -6.01 0.00
C LEU A 62 -13.86 -4.51 0.10
N ALA A 63 -12.82 -4.02 -0.59
CA ALA A 63 -12.50 -2.59 -0.66
C ALA A 63 -13.61 -1.79 -1.36
N GLU A 64 -14.17 -2.31 -2.46
CA GLU A 64 -15.33 -1.73 -3.13
C GLU A 64 -16.52 -1.62 -2.18
N LYS A 65 -16.85 -2.71 -1.46
CA LYS A 65 -17.97 -2.71 -0.51
C LYS A 65 -17.80 -1.73 0.63
N VAL A 66 -16.58 -1.54 1.14
CA VAL A 66 -16.29 -0.53 2.16
C VAL A 66 -16.60 0.87 1.63
N LEU A 67 -16.15 1.21 0.41
CA LEU A 67 -16.40 2.53 -0.18
C LEU A 67 -17.86 2.74 -0.57
N GLU A 68 -18.51 1.75 -1.16
CA GLU A 68 -19.92 1.81 -1.55
C GLU A 68 -20.83 2.08 -0.35
N ASN A 69 -20.69 1.30 0.72
CA ASN A 69 -21.51 1.46 1.91
C ASN A 69 -21.11 2.70 2.74
N GLY A 70 -19.88 3.17 2.59
CA GLY A 70 -19.42 4.46 3.11
C GLY A 70 -19.83 5.67 2.27
N GLN A 71 -20.51 5.48 1.14
CA GLN A 71 -20.84 6.55 0.17
C GLN A 71 -19.61 7.37 -0.26
N GLY A 72 -18.47 6.69 -0.45
CA GLY A 72 -17.18 7.30 -0.75
C GLY A 72 -16.42 7.85 0.46
N ASN A 73 -17.02 7.88 1.66
CA ASN A 73 -16.33 8.26 2.89
C ASN A 73 -15.69 7.04 3.58
N VAL A 74 -14.37 7.09 3.79
CA VAL A 74 -13.60 6.00 4.38
C VAL A 74 -14.02 5.68 5.82
N LEU A 75 -14.21 6.71 6.66
CA LEU A 75 -14.57 6.50 8.06
C LEU A 75 -15.97 5.91 8.18
N ALA A 76 -16.91 6.36 7.34
CA ALA A 76 -18.25 5.77 7.25
C ALA A 76 -18.20 4.31 6.77
N GLY A 77 -17.34 4.00 5.79
CA GLY A 77 -17.12 2.65 5.29
C GLY A 77 -16.53 1.70 6.35
N ILE A 78 -15.57 2.18 7.15
CA ILE A 78 -15.01 1.41 8.27
C ILE A 78 -16.05 1.22 9.38
N ALA A 79 -16.82 2.27 9.70
CA ALA A 79 -17.90 2.18 10.67
C ALA A 79 -18.97 1.17 10.22
N TRP A 80 -19.35 1.21 8.93
CA TRP A 80 -20.18 0.19 8.31
C TRP A 80 -19.55 -1.18 8.46
N TRP A 81 -18.26 -1.35 8.16
CA TRP A 81 -17.61 -2.66 8.28
C TRP A 81 -17.76 -3.25 9.67
N TYR A 82 -17.64 -2.47 10.76
CA TYR A 82 -17.78 -2.98 12.13
C TYR A 82 -19.23 -3.00 12.64
N HIS A 83 -20.17 -2.36 11.94
CA HIS A 83 -21.57 -2.34 12.36
C HIS A 83 -22.22 -3.73 12.39
N TRP A 84 -21.68 -4.72 11.65
CA TRP A 84 -22.22 -6.08 11.63
C TRP A 84 -22.28 -6.74 13.01
N TRP A 85 -21.43 -6.34 13.97
CA TRP A 85 -21.51 -6.85 15.35
C TRP A 85 -22.89 -6.63 15.98
N PHE A 86 -23.56 -5.54 15.62
CA PHE A 86 -24.83 -5.09 16.21
C PHE A 86 -26.06 -5.47 15.38
N GLU A 87 -25.88 -6.04 14.18
CA GLU A 87 -26.98 -6.44 13.29
C GLU A 87 -27.45 -7.87 13.62
N ASP A 88 -28.76 -8.11 13.58
CA ASP A 88 -29.39 -9.44 13.68
C ASP A 88 -30.68 -9.48 12.83
N PRO A 89 -30.78 -10.33 11.79
CA PRO A 89 -29.80 -11.31 11.34
C PRO A 89 -28.55 -10.67 10.71
N LYS A 90 -27.41 -11.37 10.78
CA LYS A 90 -26.20 -10.93 10.08
C LYS A 90 -26.49 -10.82 8.58
N PRO A 91 -26.13 -9.71 7.93
CA PRO A 91 -26.36 -9.55 6.51
C PRO A 91 -25.48 -10.50 5.73
N ARG A 92 -26.05 -11.03 4.66
CA ARG A 92 -25.40 -12.00 3.81
C ARG A 92 -25.35 -11.45 2.40
N ASP A 93 -24.18 -11.52 1.81
CA ASP A 93 -23.99 -11.25 0.40
C ASP A 93 -24.34 -12.52 -0.39
N THR A 94 -25.36 -12.42 -1.23
CA THR A 94 -25.89 -13.53 -2.02
C THR A 94 -25.07 -13.84 -3.28
N LEU A 95 -24.09 -12.99 -3.63
CA LEU A 95 -23.14 -13.27 -4.70
C LEU A 95 -22.19 -14.42 -4.35
N PHE A 96 -22.03 -14.72 -3.05
CA PHE A 96 -21.22 -15.81 -2.56
C PHE A 96 -22.09 -16.93 -1.98
N TRP A 97 -21.81 -18.18 -2.34
CA TRP A 97 -22.49 -19.37 -1.77
C TRP A 97 -24.01 -19.36 -1.93
N ALA A 98 -24.50 -19.25 -3.17
CA ALA A 98 -25.92 -19.34 -3.47
C ALA A 98 -26.53 -20.68 -3.01
N PRO A 99 -27.78 -20.70 -2.48
CA PRO A 99 -28.68 -19.54 -2.31
C PRO A 99 -28.51 -18.82 -0.96
N ASN A 100 -27.71 -19.35 -0.04
CA ASN A 100 -27.71 -18.93 1.36
C ASN A 100 -26.95 -17.61 1.62
N GLY A 101 -25.99 -17.27 0.76
CA GLY A 101 -25.16 -16.08 0.95
C GLY A 101 -24.02 -16.29 1.95
N ARG A 102 -23.12 -15.31 2.05
CA ARG A 102 -22.02 -15.27 3.04
C ARG A 102 -22.02 -13.96 3.81
N ASP A 103 -21.82 -14.03 5.12
CA ASP A 103 -21.50 -12.85 5.92
C ASP A 103 -20.05 -12.43 5.62
N LEU A 104 -19.87 -11.38 4.82
CA LEU A 104 -18.55 -10.90 4.42
C LEU A 104 -17.80 -10.25 5.57
N ARG A 105 -18.47 -9.40 6.36
CA ARG A 105 -17.84 -8.57 7.40
C ARG A 105 -17.43 -9.40 8.60
N GLY A 106 -18.23 -10.41 8.96
CA GLY A 106 -17.95 -11.31 10.08
C GLY A 106 -17.02 -12.48 9.75
N SER A 107 -16.79 -12.79 8.47
CA SER A 107 -15.96 -13.94 8.04
C SER A 107 -14.73 -13.58 7.20
N SER A 108 -14.36 -12.30 7.12
CA SER A 108 -13.21 -11.84 6.35
C SER A 108 -12.29 -10.93 7.15
N GLN A 109 -11.01 -10.92 6.78
CA GLN A 109 -10.03 -10.00 7.36
C GLN A 109 -10.13 -8.63 6.67
N PRO A 110 -10.31 -7.52 7.40
CA PRO A 110 -10.50 -6.20 6.79
C PRO A 110 -9.21 -5.52 6.33
N GLY A 111 -8.04 -6.01 6.77
CA GLY A 111 -6.78 -5.26 6.67
C GLY A 111 -6.44 -4.78 5.27
N ALA A 112 -6.44 -5.68 4.29
CA ALA A 112 -6.12 -5.35 2.89
C ALA A 112 -7.11 -4.35 2.28
N ALA A 113 -8.42 -4.55 2.53
CA ALA A 113 -9.47 -3.68 2.06
C ALA A 113 -9.36 -2.27 2.65
N PHE A 114 -9.16 -2.15 3.97
CA PHE A 114 -9.00 -0.85 4.62
C PHE A 114 -7.74 -0.14 4.17
N PHE A 115 -6.61 -0.84 4.06
CA PHE A 115 -5.37 -0.25 3.56
C PHE A 115 -5.57 0.36 2.17
N THR A 116 -6.24 -0.38 1.29
CA THR A 116 -6.55 0.05 -0.08
C THR A 116 -7.43 1.29 -0.10
N VAL A 117 -8.53 1.29 0.66
CA VAL A 117 -9.48 2.41 0.71
C VAL A 117 -8.85 3.67 1.32
N ILE A 118 -8.02 3.51 2.36
CA ILE A 118 -7.29 4.62 2.98
C ILE A 118 -6.27 5.19 1.99
N ALA A 119 -5.46 4.34 1.33
CA ALA A 119 -4.51 4.79 0.32
C ALA A 119 -5.20 5.52 -0.84
N TYR A 120 -6.32 4.97 -1.33
CA TYR A 120 -7.13 5.57 -2.38
C TYR A 120 -7.62 6.97 -1.98
N ALA A 121 -8.18 7.13 -0.78
CA ALA A 121 -8.66 8.41 -0.30
C ALA A 121 -7.54 9.43 -0.10
N LEU A 122 -6.37 9.02 0.39
CA LEU A 122 -5.19 9.89 0.52
C LEU A 122 -4.71 10.39 -0.84
N LEU A 123 -4.59 9.51 -1.83
CA LEU A 123 -4.18 9.89 -3.19
C LEU A 123 -5.18 10.87 -3.82
N ARG A 124 -6.49 10.62 -3.67
CA ARG A 124 -7.55 11.53 -4.13
C ARG A 124 -7.52 12.88 -3.40
N ALA A 125 -7.23 12.89 -2.09
CA ALA A 125 -7.10 14.11 -1.31
C ALA A 125 -5.89 14.95 -1.73
N LEU A 126 -4.83 14.32 -2.26
CA LEU A 126 -3.70 14.99 -2.90
C LEU A 126 -4.02 15.50 -4.33
N GLY A 127 -5.25 15.31 -4.81
CA GLY A 127 -5.70 15.75 -6.14
C GLY A 127 -5.34 14.78 -7.27
N LEU A 128 -4.93 13.55 -6.96
CA LEU A 128 -4.61 12.55 -7.99
C LEU A 128 -5.88 11.84 -8.47
N GLU A 129 -6.04 11.77 -9.79
CA GLU A 129 -7.08 10.95 -10.43
C GLU A 129 -6.60 9.51 -10.52
N VAL A 130 -6.87 8.76 -9.44
CA VAL A 130 -6.56 7.33 -9.37
C VAL A 130 -7.84 6.51 -9.33
N ASP A 131 -7.72 5.27 -9.79
CA ASP A 131 -8.78 4.27 -9.74
C ASP A 131 -8.48 3.24 -8.63
N LEU A 132 -9.53 2.78 -7.94
CA LEU A 132 -9.41 1.90 -6.76
C LEU A 132 -8.69 0.59 -7.10
N TYR A 133 -8.92 0.03 -8.29
CA TYR A 133 -8.31 -1.21 -8.74
C TYR A 133 -6.80 -1.07 -8.87
N TYR A 134 -6.34 0.03 -9.48
CA TYR A 134 -4.91 0.31 -9.62
C TYR A 134 -4.25 0.55 -8.26
N VAL A 135 -4.94 1.23 -7.34
CA VAL A 135 -4.45 1.40 -5.97
C VAL A 135 -4.32 0.06 -5.27
N HIS A 136 -5.32 -0.83 -5.38
CA HIS A 136 -5.27 -2.16 -4.78
C HIS A 136 -4.10 -3.00 -5.34
N ALA A 137 -3.95 -3.03 -6.66
CA ALA A 137 -2.90 -3.79 -7.35
C ALA A 137 -1.48 -3.34 -6.93
N VAL A 138 -1.28 -2.05 -6.68
CA VAL A 138 0.03 -1.49 -6.26
C VAL A 138 0.22 -1.53 -4.73
N SER A 139 -0.85 -1.63 -3.95
CA SER A 139 -0.78 -1.63 -2.48
C SER A 139 0.03 -2.82 -1.94
N VAL A 140 -0.18 -4.02 -2.48
CA VAL A 140 0.53 -5.24 -2.07
C VAL A 140 2.04 -5.17 -2.31
N PRO A 141 2.55 -4.86 -3.52
CA PRO A 141 3.99 -4.78 -3.76
C PRO A 141 4.67 -3.66 -2.98
N VAL A 142 3.99 -2.53 -2.74
CA VAL A 142 4.49 -1.44 -1.88
C VAL A 142 4.57 -1.89 -0.44
N GLY A 143 3.48 -2.45 0.12
CA GLY A 143 3.44 -2.97 1.49
C GLY A 143 4.51 -4.03 1.75
N ALA A 144 4.67 -4.97 0.83
CA ALA A 144 5.71 -6.00 0.93
C ALA A 144 7.13 -5.42 0.86
N SER A 145 7.34 -4.31 0.14
CA SER A 145 8.66 -3.68 0.04
C SER A 145 9.02 -2.87 1.28
N LEU A 146 8.04 -2.35 2.01
CA LEU A 146 8.26 -1.70 3.30
C LEU A 146 8.81 -2.64 4.37
N ALA A 147 8.68 -3.96 4.20
CA ALA A 147 9.27 -4.96 5.10
C ALA A 147 10.81 -4.89 5.18
N VAL A 148 11.48 -4.21 4.24
CA VAL A 148 12.93 -3.92 4.29
C VAL A 148 13.30 -3.09 5.53
N PHE A 149 12.37 -2.31 6.07
CA PHE A 149 12.59 -1.45 7.23
C PHE A 149 12.19 -2.09 8.57
N ALA A 150 11.67 -3.33 8.55
CA ALA A 150 11.28 -4.08 9.75
C ALA A 150 12.43 -4.94 10.27
#